data_AF-A0A0N1H504-F1
#
_entry.id   AF-A0A0N1H504-F1
#
_cell.length_a   1.000
_cell.length_b   1.000
_cell.length_c   1.000
_cell.angle_alpha   90.00
_cell.angle_beta   90.00
_cell.angle_gamma   90.00
#
_symmetry.space_group_name_H-M   'P 1'
#
loop_
_entity.id
_entity.type
_entity.pdbx_description
1 polymer ?
#
loop_
_entity_poly.entity_id
_entity_poly.type
_entity_poly.pdbx_seq_one_letter_code
_entity_poly.pdbx_strand_id
1 'polypeptide(L)'
;MPTRIFRERHFWQFSSAVELYTQRDLTNPNDILDAFEAVGTVLEARLDMNLFFGMPDNMIDTALIWESSKMLKHRQNFSTMSWAGWVGEIQWKVTEMADSWIEWHGADQTSDTITPFPVQTRRRIRPPVPRSTVPTPVGYSILRGSTMPRLHFQTISATFTLLRPTTITKDIVSPLRKRMTGPAALSTKRPAPTDPGLIRAGIADKNGEWCGTIDLTMTYRELVGMPMEFLVMSRMSRFTEAEIEAYEQGWLPDAVEEEMSRRDYGAYNVLLVTCRDGVYYREALGRILASAVHRALAPGPVWKDVVLG
;
A
#
# COMPACT_ATOMS: atom_id res chain seq x y z
N MET A 1 -32.03 -17.98 -10.45
CA MET A 1 -31.36 -18.15 -9.14
C MET A 1 -30.11 -17.28 -9.14
N PRO A 2 -29.94 -16.31 -8.21
CA PRO A 2 -28.70 -15.56 -8.14
C PRO A 2 -27.60 -16.51 -7.69
N THR A 3 -26.60 -16.69 -8.54
CA THR A 3 -25.44 -17.54 -8.34
C THR A 3 -24.71 -17.19 -7.04
N ARG A 4 -24.10 -18.19 -6.40
CA ARG A 4 -23.34 -18.17 -5.13
C ARG A 4 -22.19 -17.12 -5.01
N ILE A 5 -22.05 -16.23 -5.99
CA ILE A 5 -21.00 -15.20 -6.16
C ILE A 5 -21.21 -14.00 -5.21
N PHE A 6 -22.41 -13.84 -4.65
CA PHE A 6 -22.84 -12.56 -4.05
C PHE A 6 -22.76 -12.47 -2.51
N ARG A 7 -21.90 -13.26 -1.85
CA ARG A 7 -21.61 -13.16 -0.40
C ARG A 7 -20.16 -12.78 -0.07
N GLU A 8 -19.40 -12.34 -1.06
CA GLU A 8 -18.00 -11.95 -0.89
C GLU A 8 -17.90 -10.56 -0.19
N ARG A 9 -16.88 -10.32 0.64
CA ARG A 9 -16.66 -9.02 1.29
C ARG A 9 -16.53 -7.94 0.21
N HIS A 10 -17.24 -6.80 0.34
CA HIS A 10 -17.33 -5.73 -0.69
C HIS A 10 -15.97 -5.37 -1.32
N PHE A 11 -14.93 -5.25 -0.50
CA PHE A 11 -13.57 -4.93 -0.95
C PHE A 11 -13.00 -5.91 -1.97
N TRP A 12 -13.34 -7.20 -1.88
CA TRP A 12 -12.78 -8.24 -2.74
C TRP A 12 -13.27 -8.11 -4.18
N GLN A 13 -14.53 -7.68 -4.36
CA GLN A 13 -15.09 -7.43 -5.68
C GLN A 13 -14.38 -6.25 -6.35
N PHE A 14 -14.16 -5.17 -5.59
CA PHE A 14 -13.37 -4.03 -6.04
C PHE A 14 -11.92 -4.44 -6.37
N SER A 15 -11.19 -5.05 -5.44
CA SER A 15 -9.78 -5.42 -5.64
C SER A 15 -9.62 -6.37 -6.82
N SER A 16 -10.54 -7.33 -7.00
CA SER A 16 -10.48 -8.28 -8.11
C SER A 16 -10.69 -7.60 -9.46
N ALA A 17 -11.61 -6.63 -9.53
CA ALA A 17 -11.84 -5.87 -10.75
C ALA A 17 -10.58 -5.08 -11.12
N VAL A 18 -9.96 -4.39 -10.16
CA VAL A 18 -8.73 -3.62 -10.40
C VAL A 18 -7.54 -4.52 -10.76
N GLU A 19 -7.34 -5.64 -10.05
CA GLU A 19 -6.29 -6.62 -10.32
C GLU A 19 -6.41 -7.20 -11.74
N LEU A 20 -7.64 -7.50 -12.21
CA LEU A 20 -7.88 -7.94 -13.59
C LEU A 20 -7.66 -6.82 -14.60
N TYR A 21 -8.03 -5.59 -14.25
CA TYR A 21 -7.97 -4.45 -15.15
C TYR A 21 -6.54 -4.00 -15.42
N THR A 22 -5.70 -3.95 -14.38
CA THR A 22 -4.28 -3.54 -14.46
C THR A 22 -3.38 -4.52 -15.21
N GLN A 23 -3.87 -5.73 -15.50
CA GLN A 23 -3.22 -6.70 -16.40
C GLN A 23 -3.38 -6.37 -17.88
N ARG A 24 -4.25 -5.42 -18.24
CA ARG A 24 -4.54 -5.08 -19.64
C ARG A 24 -3.51 -4.10 -20.18
N ASP A 25 -3.15 -4.31 -21.44
CA ASP A 25 -2.42 -3.31 -22.23
C ASP A 25 -3.43 -2.33 -22.82
N LEU A 26 -3.32 -1.05 -22.42
CA LEU A 26 -4.15 0.03 -22.94
C LEU A 26 -3.47 0.68 -24.14
N THR A 27 -4.25 1.00 -25.18
CA THR A 27 -3.76 1.76 -26.35
C THR A 27 -3.25 3.13 -25.94
N ASN A 28 -3.97 3.81 -25.04
CA ASN A 28 -3.53 5.03 -24.39
C ASN A 28 -3.45 4.80 -22.87
N PRO A 29 -2.24 4.78 -22.27
CA PRO A 29 -2.08 4.55 -20.85
C PRO A 29 -2.81 5.57 -19.96
N ASN A 30 -3.04 6.79 -20.44
CA ASN A 30 -3.65 7.87 -19.66
C ASN A 30 -5.18 7.78 -19.59
N ASP A 31 -5.83 6.95 -20.41
CA ASP A 31 -7.29 6.78 -20.40
C ASP A 31 -7.71 5.67 -19.42
N ILE A 32 -6.85 5.28 -18.49
CA ILE A 32 -7.08 4.12 -17.62
C ILE A 32 -8.31 4.25 -16.73
N LEU A 33 -8.59 5.45 -16.20
CA LEU A 33 -9.77 5.69 -15.37
C LEU A 33 -11.03 5.77 -16.22
N ASP A 34 -10.98 6.47 -17.37
CA ASP A 34 -12.09 6.57 -18.32
C ASP A 34 -12.48 5.18 -18.85
N ALA A 35 -11.49 4.38 -19.21
CA ALA A 35 -11.71 3.02 -19.68
C ALA A 35 -12.14 2.06 -18.53
N PHE A 36 -11.97 2.44 -17.26
CA PHE A 36 -12.48 1.71 -16.09
C PHE A 36 -13.88 2.18 -15.65
N GLU A 37 -14.35 3.33 -16.13
CA GLU A 37 -15.58 4.01 -15.67
C GLU A 37 -16.81 3.09 -15.65
N ALA A 38 -17.03 2.31 -16.71
CA ALA A 38 -18.17 1.40 -16.79
C ALA A 38 -18.13 0.30 -15.70
N VAL A 39 -16.94 -0.18 -15.35
CA VAL A 39 -16.76 -1.14 -14.25
C VAL A 39 -16.90 -0.43 -12.91
N GLY A 40 -16.33 0.77 -12.78
CA GLY A 40 -16.43 1.63 -11.61
C GLY A 40 -17.89 1.91 -11.22
N THR A 41 -18.69 2.38 -12.16
CA THR A 41 -20.12 2.69 -11.96
C THR A 41 -20.91 1.50 -11.41
N VAL A 42 -20.63 0.29 -11.92
CA VAL A 42 -21.29 -0.93 -11.44
C VAL A 42 -20.82 -1.29 -10.02
N LEU A 43 -19.55 -1.06 -9.70
CA LEU A 43 -19.02 -1.30 -8.35
C LEU A 43 -19.59 -0.30 -7.35
N GLU A 44 -19.62 0.99 -7.67
CA GLU A 44 -20.17 2.06 -6.83
C GLU A 44 -21.62 1.78 -6.47
N ALA A 45 -22.46 1.50 -7.48
CA ALA A 45 -23.88 1.21 -7.27
C ALA A 45 -24.14 -0.07 -6.44
N ARG A 46 -23.28 -1.09 -6.57
CA ARG A 46 -23.47 -2.38 -5.87
C ARG A 46 -22.90 -2.40 -4.47
N LEU A 47 -21.81 -1.68 -4.24
CA LEU A 47 -21.05 -1.72 -3.00
C LEU A 47 -21.36 -0.54 -2.07
N ASP A 48 -22.20 0.40 -2.51
CA ASP A 48 -22.56 1.61 -1.77
C ASP A 48 -21.31 2.40 -1.36
N MET A 49 -20.50 2.76 -2.36
CA MET A 49 -19.23 3.48 -2.22
C MET A 49 -19.05 4.44 -3.40
N ASN A 50 -18.19 5.45 -3.26
CA ASN A 50 -17.72 6.24 -4.40
C ASN A 50 -16.24 5.96 -4.68
N LEU A 51 -15.82 6.18 -5.91
CA LEU A 51 -14.43 6.06 -6.32
C LEU A 51 -13.77 7.44 -6.37
N PHE A 52 -12.85 7.68 -5.43
CA PHE A 52 -11.91 8.79 -5.50
C PHE A 52 -10.68 8.37 -6.31
N PHE A 53 -10.60 8.85 -7.55
CA PHE A 53 -9.49 8.58 -8.48
C PHE A 53 -9.16 7.07 -8.61
N GLY A 54 -10.22 6.27 -8.72
CA GLY A 54 -10.15 4.80 -8.86
C GLY A 54 -10.14 4.02 -7.54
N MET A 55 -10.13 4.67 -6.36
CA MET A 55 -10.12 3.99 -5.06
C MET A 55 -11.41 4.23 -4.27
N PRO A 56 -11.92 3.24 -3.50
CA PRO A 56 -13.12 3.42 -2.68
C PRO A 56 -12.87 4.39 -1.53
N ASP A 57 -13.63 5.49 -1.51
CA ASP A 57 -13.49 6.59 -0.53
C ASP A 57 -13.80 6.16 0.91
N ASN A 58 -14.60 5.11 1.11
CA ASN A 58 -14.95 4.53 2.41
C ASN A 58 -14.09 3.32 2.83
N MET A 59 -13.04 2.99 2.05
CA MET A 59 -12.10 1.89 2.36
C MET A 59 -10.63 2.22 2.09
N ILE A 60 -10.21 3.49 2.15
CA ILE A 60 -8.85 3.95 1.85
C ILE A 60 -7.76 3.22 2.64
N ASP A 61 -8.03 2.89 3.90
CA ASP A 61 -7.06 2.15 4.76
C ASP A 61 -6.60 0.84 4.13
N THR A 62 -7.51 0.16 3.42
CA THR A 62 -7.25 -1.10 2.72
C THR A 62 -7.01 -0.85 1.22
N ALA A 63 -7.58 0.19 0.62
CA ALA A 63 -7.34 0.51 -0.79
C ALA A 63 -5.86 0.83 -1.05
N LEU A 64 -5.17 1.50 -0.14
CA LEU A 64 -3.76 1.89 -0.32
C LEU A 64 -2.72 0.77 -0.12
N ILE A 65 -3.13 -0.43 0.29
CA ILE A 65 -2.19 -1.55 0.59
C ILE A 65 -1.96 -2.49 -0.60
N TRP A 66 -2.27 -2.04 -1.82
CA TRP A 66 -1.85 -2.78 -3.02
C TRP A 66 -0.32 -2.85 -3.10
N GLU A 67 0.20 -3.85 -3.79
CA GLU A 67 1.63 -4.01 -4.08
C GLU A 67 1.83 -4.39 -5.55
N SER A 68 3.04 -4.21 -6.06
CA SER A 68 3.38 -4.56 -7.43
C SER A 68 3.67 -6.06 -7.58
N SER A 69 3.27 -6.65 -8.69
CA SER A 69 3.64 -8.02 -9.08
C SER A 69 4.89 -8.06 -9.96
N LYS A 70 5.19 -6.94 -10.63
CA LYS A 70 6.36 -6.68 -11.48
C LYS A 70 6.74 -5.20 -11.40
N MET A 71 7.87 -4.81 -11.98
CA MET A 71 8.29 -3.40 -12.07
C MET A 71 7.15 -2.54 -12.63
N LEU A 72 6.78 -1.50 -11.88
CA LEU A 72 5.77 -0.53 -12.28
C LEU A 72 6.45 0.70 -12.90
N LYS A 73 5.81 1.27 -13.91
CA LYS A 73 6.20 2.58 -14.47
C LYS A 73 5.13 3.60 -14.13
N HIS A 74 5.53 4.72 -13.53
CA HIS A 74 4.59 5.79 -13.22
C HIS A 74 4.04 6.43 -14.51
N ARG A 75 2.73 6.66 -14.57
CA ARG A 75 2.08 7.42 -15.66
C ARG A 75 2.32 8.90 -15.44
N GLN A 76 2.67 9.62 -16.52
CA GLN A 76 2.79 11.06 -16.45
C GLN A 76 1.44 11.69 -16.14
N ASN A 77 1.41 12.74 -15.32
CA ASN A 77 0.17 13.42 -14.92
C ASN A 77 -0.84 12.46 -14.27
N PHE A 78 -0.35 11.50 -13.50
CA PHE A 78 -1.19 10.70 -12.61
C PHE A 78 -0.66 10.80 -11.19
N SER A 79 -1.55 10.52 -10.24
CA SER A 79 -1.19 10.50 -8.84
C SER A 79 -0.61 9.15 -8.42
N THR A 80 0.47 9.15 -7.63
CA THR A 80 1.12 7.91 -7.18
C THR A 80 0.32 7.15 -6.12
N MET A 81 -0.61 7.82 -5.44
CA MET A 81 -1.49 7.23 -4.44
C MET A 81 -2.44 6.18 -5.04
N SER A 82 -2.87 6.40 -6.27
CA SER A 82 -3.83 5.54 -6.96
C SER A 82 -3.10 4.44 -7.74
N TRP A 83 -3.68 3.25 -7.75
CA TRP A 83 -3.24 2.18 -8.66
C TRP A 83 -3.25 2.63 -10.12
N ALA A 84 -4.15 3.57 -10.48
CA ALA A 84 -4.25 4.13 -11.82
C ALA A 84 -3.03 4.96 -12.20
N GLY A 85 -2.19 5.37 -11.25
CA GLY A 85 -0.92 6.04 -11.56
C GLY A 85 0.18 5.12 -12.08
N TRP A 86 -0.02 3.81 -12.13
CA TRP A 86 1.05 2.86 -12.41
C TRP A 86 0.76 1.91 -13.58
N VAL A 87 1.62 1.92 -14.60
CA VAL A 87 1.62 0.93 -15.67
C VAL A 87 2.27 -0.34 -15.15
N GLY A 88 1.48 -1.42 -15.15
CA GLY A 88 1.90 -2.73 -14.68
C GLY A 88 0.88 -3.35 -13.74
N GLU A 89 1.16 -4.57 -13.34
CA GLU A 89 0.24 -5.40 -12.58
C GLU A 89 0.40 -5.15 -11.09
N ILE A 90 -0.72 -4.89 -10.42
CA ILE A 90 -0.78 -4.76 -8.97
C ILE A 90 -1.65 -5.86 -8.35
N GLN A 91 -1.51 -6.05 -7.05
CA GLN A 91 -2.30 -7.01 -6.28
C GLN A 91 -2.49 -6.60 -4.83
N TRP A 92 -3.60 -7.02 -4.23
CA TRP A 92 -3.79 -7.10 -2.78
C TRP A 92 -3.57 -8.53 -2.33
N LYS A 93 -2.38 -8.80 -1.78
CA LYS A 93 -2.01 -10.12 -1.26
C LYS A 93 -2.75 -10.47 0.02
N VAL A 94 -2.89 -9.49 0.91
CA VAL A 94 -3.54 -9.70 2.20
C VAL A 94 -5.03 -9.45 2.08
N THR A 95 -5.81 -10.41 2.54
CA THR A 95 -7.27 -10.38 2.50
C THR A 95 -7.89 -9.85 3.80
N GLU A 96 -7.07 -9.72 4.85
CA GLU A 96 -7.40 -9.00 6.08
C GLU A 96 -7.62 -7.52 5.75
N MET A 97 -8.67 -6.94 6.34
CA MET A 97 -8.92 -5.51 6.22
C MET A 97 -8.00 -4.75 7.17
N ALA A 98 -7.43 -3.66 6.68
CA ALA A 98 -6.52 -2.83 7.44
C ALA A 98 -7.25 -1.98 8.50
N ASP A 99 -6.71 -1.97 9.72
CA ASP A 99 -7.15 -1.07 10.79
C ASP A 99 -6.22 0.15 10.87
N SER A 100 -6.73 1.37 11.03
CA SER A 100 -5.87 2.57 11.11
C SER A 100 -6.38 3.59 12.12
N TRP A 101 -5.58 4.61 12.37
CA TRP A 101 -5.95 5.83 13.11
C TRP A 101 -6.14 7.03 12.18
N ILE A 102 -6.00 6.84 10.86
CA ILE A 102 -5.83 7.94 9.92
C ILE A 102 -7.19 8.52 9.52
N GLU A 103 -7.32 9.84 9.53
CA GLU A 103 -8.48 10.52 8.95
C GLU A 103 -8.12 10.98 7.54
N TRP A 104 -8.94 10.55 6.58
CA TRP A 104 -8.66 10.75 5.16
C TRP A 104 -9.48 11.91 4.62
N HIS A 105 -8.81 12.75 3.83
CA HIS A 105 -9.45 13.83 3.13
C HIS A 105 -8.99 13.84 1.67
N GLY A 106 -9.90 14.18 0.77
CA GLY A 106 -9.59 14.39 -0.64
C GLY A 106 -9.50 15.87 -0.96
N ALA A 107 -8.55 16.22 -1.81
CA ALA A 107 -8.58 17.47 -2.56
C ALA A 107 -8.79 17.09 -4.04
N ASP A 108 -9.92 17.51 -4.61
CA ASP A 108 -10.25 17.26 -6.01
C ASP A 108 -9.73 18.38 -6.92
N GLN A 109 -9.94 18.25 -8.23
CA GLN A 109 -9.46 19.21 -9.23
C GLN A 109 -10.34 20.48 -9.31
N THR A 110 -11.53 20.46 -8.72
CA THR A 110 -12.58 21.46 -8.94
C THR A 110 -12.87 22.32 -7.70
N SER A 111 -12.38 21.92 -6.54
CA SER A 111 -12.57 22.57 -5.25
C SER A 111 -11.23 22.86 -4.57
N ASP A 112 -11.03 24.13 -4.22
CA ASP A 112 -9.92 24.57 -3.36
C ASP A 112 -10.05 24.06 -1.90
N THR A 113 -11.03 23.18 -1.62
CA THR A 113 -11.41 22.74 -0.28
C THR A 113 -11.05 21.26 -0.07
N ILE A 114 -10.27 21.01 0.98
CA ILE A 114 -10.04 19.65 1.49
C ILE A 114 -11.36 19.11 2.06
N THR A 115 -11.86 18.02 1.50
CA THR A 115 -13.13 17.41 1.91
C THR A 115 -12.88 16.11 2.66
N PRO A 116 -13.43 15.92 3.87
CA PRO A 116 -13.30 14.66 4.60
C PRO A 116 -13.99 13.54 3.85
N PHE A 117 -13.36 12.38 3.80
CA PHE A 117 -13.98 11.18 3.25
C PHE A 117 -15.02 10.58 4.21
N PRO A 118 -15.93 9.73 3.70
CA PRO A 118 -16.88 9.02 4.54
C PRO A 118 -16.22 8.21 5.65
N VAL A 119 -17.02 7.86 6.67
CA VAL A 119 -16.59 6.94 7.72
C VAL A 119 -16.11 5.64 7.10
N GLN A 120 -14.87 5.26 7.40
CA GLN A 120 -14.30 4.05 6.85
C GLN A 120 -14.97 2.80 7.45
N THR A 121 -14.96 1.71 6.70
CA THR A 121 -15.60 0.44 7.09
C THR A 121 -15.08 -0.13 8.42
N ARG A 122 -13.79 0.08 8.73
CA ARG A 122 -13.15 -0.37 9.97
C ARG A 122 -13.10 0.76 10.99
N ARG A 123 -13.39 0.42 12.25
CA ARG A 123 -13.27 1.38 13.35
C ARG A 123 -11.83 1.80 13.53
N ARG A 124 -11.63 3.08 13.83
CA ARG A 124 -10.31 3.62 14.10
C ARG A 124 -9.69 2.99 15.35
N ILE A 125 -8.42 2.66 15.25
CA ILE A 125 -7.59 2.18 16.36
C ILE A 125 -6.75 3.32 16.93
N ARG A 126 -6.07 3.07 18.05
CA ARG A 126 -5.12 4.03 18.60
C ARG A 126 -3.86 4.10 17.74
N PRO A 127 -3.29 5.30 17.54
CA PRO A 127 -2.01 5.44 16.84
C PRO A 127 -0.87 4.79 17.65
N PRO A 128 0.20 4.30 16.99
CA PRO A 128 1.37 3.71 17.65
C PRO A 128 2.13 4.74 18.51
N VAL A 129 2.06 6.01 18.14
CA VAL A 129 2.69 7.11 18.87
C VAL A 129 1.62 8.09 19.31
N PRO A 130 1.48 8.37 20.62
CA PRO A 130 0.57 9.40 21.10
C PRO A 130 0.86 10.75 20.44
N ARG A 131 -0.20 11.49 20.12
CA ARG A 131 -0.06 12.82 19.54
C ARG A 131 0.33 13.81 20.65
N SER A 132 1.61 14.09 20.77
CA SER A 132 2.15 15.07 21.73
C SER A 132 2.12 16.51 21.20
N THR A 133 2.12 16.67 19.88
CA THR A 133 2.09 17.95 19.18
C THR A 133 1.12 17.87 17.99
N VAL A 134 0.47 18.99 17.68
CA VAL A 134 -0.32 19.11 16.45
C VAL A 134 0.67 19.30 15.29
N PRO A 135 0.64 18.44 14.25
CA PRO A 135 1.51 18.63 13.09
C PRO A 135 1.31 20.01 12.47
N THR A 136 2.40 20.63 12.02
CA THR A 136 2.29 21.85 11.21
C THR A 136 1.45 21.53 9.98
N PRO A 137 0.34 22.25 9.75
CA PRO A 137 -0.49 22.03 8.57
C PRO A 137 0.33 22.25 7.30
N VAL A 138 0.11 21.42 6.28
CA VAL A 138 0.65 21.67 4.95
C VAL A 138 0.05 22.96 4.42
N GLY A 139 0.89 23.83 3.84
CA GLY A 139 0.46 25.11 3.30
C GLY A 139 -0.61 24.93 2.22
N TYR A 140 -1.68 25.74 2.27
CA TYR A 140 -2.77 25.72 1.29
C TYR A 140 -2.30 25.81 -0.17
N SER A 141 -1.16 26.46 -0.43
CA SER A 141 -0.57 26.55 -1.77
C SER A 141 -0.15 25.20 -2.34
N ILE A 142 0.21 24.23 -1.50
CA ILE A 142 0.53 22.87 -1.95
C ILE A 142 -0.77 22.17 -2.35
N LEU A 143 -1.87 22.39 -1.63
CA LEU A 143 -3.15 21.76 -1.91
C LEU A 143 -3.87 22.38 -3.12
N ARG A 144 -3.71 23.70 -3.35
CA ARG A 144 -4.36 24.45 -4.42
C ARG A 144 -3.62 24.37 -5.76
N GLY A 145 -4.37 24.44 -6.86
CA GLY A 145 -3.83 24.53 -8.22
C GLY A 145 -3.23 23.23 -8.76
N SER A 146 -3.36 22.12 -8.02
CA SER A 146 -2.99 20.80 -8.53
C SER A 146 -3.98 20.38 -9.63
N THR A 147 -3.48 20.07 -10.82
CA THR A 147 -4.29 19.42 -11.86
C THR A 147 -4.65 17.97 -11.51
N MET A 148 -4.06 17.43 -10.42
CA MET A 148 -4.19 16.04 -9.99
C MET A 148 -4.86 15.94 -8.61
N PRO A 149 -5.79 14.99 -8.39
CA PRO A 149 -6.36 14.75 -7.07
C PRO A 149 -5.29 14.34 -6.07
N ARG A 150 -5.48 14.73 -4.81
CA ARG A 150 -4.54 14.45 -3.72
C ARG A 150 -5.25 13.90 -2.49
N LEU A 151 -4.52 13.10 -1.72
CA LEU A 151 -4.94 12.64 -0.41
C LEU A 151 -4.27 13.52 0.65
N HIS A 152 -5.06 14.07 1.55
CA HIS A 152 -4.57 14.75 2.75
C HIS A 152 -4.90 13.93 4.00
N PHE A 153 -3.91 13.76 4.86
CA PHE A 153 -4.06 13.02 6.10
C PHE A 153 -2.92 13.29 7.08
N GLN A 154 -3.12 12.92 8.33
CA GLN A 154 -2.09 13.00 9.37
C GLN A 154 -1.70 11.61 9.83
N THR A 155 -0.40 11.32 9.86
CA THR A 155 0.11 10.05 10.39
C THR A 155 1.52 10.18 10.96
N ILE A 156 2.11 9.06 11.37
CA ILE A 156 3.47 8.97 11.86
C ILE A 156 4.42 8.78 10.67
N SER A 157 5.43 9.62 10.57
CA SER A 157 6.63 9.41 9.75
C SER A 157 7.73 8.78 10.61
N ALA A 158 8.41 7.77 10.09
CA ALA A 158 9.50 7.07 10.76
C ALA A 158 10.62 6.76 9.76
N THR A 159 11.87 6.89 10.20
CA THR A 159 13.04 6.67 9.36
C THR A 159 13.65 5.29 9.62
N PHE A 160 13.90 4.53 8.56
CA PHE A 160 14.53 3.20 8.59
C PHE A 160 15.58 3.09 7.48
N THR A 161 16.44 2.07 7.52
CA THR A 161 17.34 1.74 6.40
C THR A 161 16.91 0.44 5.73
N LEU A 162 17.42 0.20 4.52
CA LEU A 162 17.23 -1.09 3.84
C LEU A 162 18.44 -2.00 4.03
N LEU A 163 18.21 -3.31 4.06
CA LEU A 163 19.25 -4.33 4.15
C LEU A 163 18.99 -5.50 3.19
N ARG A 164 20.07 -6.12 2.70
CA ARG A 164 20.10 -7.39 1.95
C ARG A 164 19.05 -7.51 0.82
N PRO A 165 19.14 -6.69 -0.24
CA PRO A 165 18.18 -6.76 -1.35
C PRO A 165 18.35 -8.05 -2.17
N THR A 166 17.34 -8.90 -2.16
CA THR A 166 17.27 -10.12 -2.98
C THR A 166 16.34 -9.92 -4.17
N THR A 167 16.70 -10.42 -5.35
CA THR A 167 15.79 -10.41 -6.50
C THR A 167 14.64 -11.36 -6.20
N ILE A 168 13.40 -10.92 -6.46
CA ILE A 168 12.22 -11.75 -6.24
C ILE A 168 11.38 -11.87 -7.50
N THR A 169 10.71 -13.02 -7.63
CA THR A 169 9.62 -13.23 -8.57
C THR A 169 8.33 -13.43 -7.79
N LYS A 170 7.23 -12.87 -8.28
CA LYS A 170 5.91 -13.02 -7.66
C LYS A 170 5.01 -13.78 -8.61
N ASP A 171 4.43 -14.86 -8.12
CA ASP A 171 3.32 -15.53 -8.80
C ASP A 171 2.17 -14.55 -8.99
N ILE A 172 1.61 -14.49 -10.20
CA ILE A 172 0.40 -13.73 -10.46
C ILE A 172 -0.78 -14.60 -10.04
N VAL A 173 -1.37 -14.24 -8.91
CA VAL A 173 -2.59 -14.89 -8.43
C VAL A 173 -3.78 -14.33 -9.20
N SER A 174 -4.38 -15.15 -10.07
CA SER A 174 -5.63 -14.75 -10.73
C SER A 174 -6.67 -14.34 -9.68
N PRO A 175 -7.36 -13.20 -9.82
CA PRO A 175 -8.41 -12.81 -8.87
C PRO A 175 -9.55 -13.82 -8.80
N LEU A 176 -9.77 -14.60 -9.87
CA LEU A 176 -10.71 -15.73 -9.91
C LEU A 176 -10.27 -16.91 -9.01
N ARG A 177 -8.99 -17.00 -8.64
CA ARG A 177 -8.40 -18.00 -7.72
C ARG A 177 -8.78 -17.74 -6.26
N LYS A 178 -9.09 -16.50 -5.86
CA LYS A 178 -9.65 -16.17 -4.53
C LYS A 178 -11.00 -16.86 -4.28
N ARG A 179 -11.61 -17.46 -5.32
CA ARG A 179 -12.95 -18.07 -5.33
C ARG A 179 -12.97 -19.60 -5.49
N MET A 180 -11.83 -20.28 -5.73
CA MET A 180 -11.80 -21.71 -6.10
C MET A 180 -10.84 -22.55 -5.25
N THR A 181 -11.37 -23.58 -4.58
CA THR A 181 -10.60 -24.64 -3.88
C THR A 181 -10.73 -25.95 -4.67
N GLY A 182 -9.90 -26.17 -5.71
CA GLY A 182 -9.91 -27.43 -6.47
C GLY A 182 -8.76 -27.55 -7.48
N PRO A 183 -8.48 -28.75 -8.04
CA PRO A 183 -7.29 -29.01 -8.87
C PRO A 183 -7.19 -28.14 -10.14
N ALA A 184 -8.31 -27.72 -10.73
CA ALA A 184 -8.33 -26.79 -11.87
C ALA A 184 -7.81 -25.38 -11.53
N ALA A 185 -7.79 -25.00 -10.24
CA ALA A 185 -7.21 -23.73 -9.77
C ALA A 185 -5.66 -23.73 -9.79
N LEU A 186 -5.02 -24.89 -9.92
CA LEU A 186 -3.57 -25.03 -10.05
C LEU A 186 -3.09 -24.77 -11.50
N SER A 187 -3.95 -24.97 -12.49
CA SER A 187 -3.61 -24.92 -13.93
C SER A 187 -3.53 -23.51 -14.54
N THR A 188 -3.89 -22.46 -13.79
CA THR A 188 -4.02 -21.07 -14.31
C THR A 188 -3.07 -20.07 -13.65
N LYS A 189 -2.11 -20.53 -12.83
CA LYS A 189 -0.98 -19.68 -12.43
C LYS A 189 -0.19 -19.33 -13.70
N ARG A 190 -0.18 -18.05 -14.08
CA ARG A 190 0.78 -17.58 -15.08
C ARG A 190 2.15 -17.60 -14.40
N PRO A 191 3.17 -18.26 -14.99
CA PRO A 191 4.50 -18.24 -14.43
C PRO A 191 4.95 -16.79 -14.27
N ALA A 192 5.66 -16.52 -13.17
CA ALA A 192 6.24 -15.21 -12.94
C ALA A 192 7.11 -14.79 -14.15
N PRO A 193 7.15 -13.49 -14.48
CA PRO A 193 8.03 -13.00 -15.54
C PRO A 193 9.49 -13.43 -15.26
N THR A 194 10.25 -13.73 -16.31
CA THR A 194 11.65 -14.16 -16.21
C THR A 194 12.55 -13.09 -15.58
N ASP A 195 12.26 -11.81 -15.83
CA ASP A 195 12.86 -10.67 -15.13
C ASP A 195 11.75 -9.70 -14.68
N PRO A 196 11.24 -9.84 -13.46
CA PRO A 196 10.18 -8.98 -12.95
C PRO A 196 10.69 -7.58 -12.59
N GLY A 197 12.01 -7.34 -12.55
CA GLY A 197 12.60 -6.06 -12.13
C GLY A 197 12.33 -5.69 -10.67
N LEU A 198 12.03 -6.68 -9.81
CA LEU A 198 11.72 -6.48 -8.40
C LEU A 198 12.80 -7.05 -7.48
N ILE A 199 13.01 -6.36 -6.35
CA ILE A 199 13.78 -6.83 -5.21
C ILE A 199 12.90 -6.86 -3.96
N ARG A 200 13.22 -7.74 -3.02
CA ARG A 200 12.82 -7.63 -1.62
C ARG A 200 14.01 -7.18 -0.80
N ALA A 201 13.81 -6.15 0.01
CA ALA A 201 14.77 -5.74 1.02
C ALA A 201 14.17 -5.90 2.42
N GLY A 202 15.04 -6.16 3.38
CA GLY A 202 14.72 -6.06 4.80
C GLY A 202 14.72 -4.59 5.19
N ILE A 203 13.90 -4.24 6.16
CA ILE A 203 13.90 -2.93 6.80
C ILE A 203 14.68 -3.07 8.10
N ALA A 204 15.68 -2.21 8.32
CA ALA A 204 16.48 -2.17 9.54
C ALA A 204 16.08 -0.99 10.43
N ASP A 205 16.01 -1.26 11.73
CA ASP A 205 15.85 -0.22 12.75
C ASP A 205 17.18 0.46 13.11
N LYS A 206 17.14 1.36 14.10
CA LYS A 206 18.33 2.12 14.54
C LYS A 206 19.47 1.26 15.10
N ASN A 207 19.19 0.01 15.51
CA ASN A 207 20.19 -0.95 15.97
C ASN A 207 20.80 -1.74 14.80
N GLY A 208 20.30 -1.54 13.58
CA GLY A 208 20.67 -2.34 12.41
C GLY A 208 20.01 -3.73 12.38
N GLU A 209 19.05 -3.97 13.26
CA GLU A 209 18.32 -5.23 13.33
C GLU A 209 17.16 -5.22 12.34
N TRP A 210 16.88 -6.38 11.73
CA TRP A 210 15.72 -6.55 10.88
C TRP A 210 14.45 -6.26 11.67
N CYS A 211 13.55 -5.49 11.08
CA CYS A 211 12.27 -5.17 11.70
C CYS A 211 11.10 -5.22 10.72
N GLY A 212 11.33 -5.65 9.47
CA GLY A 212 10.30 -5.69 8.45
C GLY A 212 10.83 -5.95 7.04
N THR A 213 9.95 -5.90 6.06
CA THR A 213 10.26 -6.15 4.65
C THR A 213 9.57 -5.17 3.73
N ILE A 214 10.19 -4.93 2.57
CA ILE A 214 9.61 -4.11 1.51
C ILE A 214 9.98 -4.66 0.14
N ASP A 215 9.02 -4.62 -0.78
CA ASP A 215 9.23 -4.98 -2.18
C ASP A 215 9.39 -3.70 -3.00
N LEU A 216 10.48 -3.63 -3.78
CA LEU A 216 10.93 -2.43 -4.49
C LEU A 216 11.33 -2.78 -5.92
N THR A 217 11.44 -1.76 -6.77
CA THR A 217 12.11 -1.90 -8.07
C THR A 217 13.62 -2.07 -7.87
N MET A 218 14.30 -2.80 -8.77
CA MET A 218 15.74 -3.07 -8.63
C MET A 218 16.62 -1.81 -8.50
N THR A 219 16.16 -0.65 -8.97
CA THR A 219 16.85 0.64 -8.82
C THR A 219 17.15 1.01 -7.37
N TYR A 220 16.35 0.53 -6.41
CA TYR A 220 16.57 0.79 -4.99
C TYR A 220 17.72 -0.02 -4.37
N ARG A 221 18.31 -0.97 -5.11
CA ARG A 221 19.46 -1.76 -4.64
C ARG A 221 20.66 -0.88 -4.29
N GLU A 222 20.85 0.24 -4.99
CA GLU A 222 21.95 1.18 -4.76
C GLU A 222 21.74 2.06 -3.53
N LEU A 223 20.52 2.11 -2.98
CA LEU A 223 20.16 2.94 -1.83
C LEU A 223 20.16 2.16 -0.50
N VAL A 224 20.64 0.92 -0.51
CA VAL A 224 20.74 0.09 0.70
C VAL A 224 21.63 0.76 1.74
N GLY A 225 21.22 0.69 3.01
CA GLY A 225 21.90 1.36 4.12
C GLY A 225 21.62 2.86 4.23
N MET A 226 21.04 3.50 3.21
CA MET A 226 20.66 4.92 3.30
C MET A 226 19.39 5.09 4.15
N PRO A 227 19.32 6.11 5.03
CA PRO A 227 18.10 6.44 5.76
C PRO A 227 16.98 6.84 4.79
N MET A 228 15.81 6.23 4.95
CA MET A 228 14.63 6.45 4.13
C MET A 228 13.42 6.80 4.99
N GLU A 229 12.59 7.71 4.50
CA GLU A 229 11.35 8.12 5.17
C GLU A 229 10.20 7.17 4.83
N PHE A 230 9.55 6.64 5.86
CA PHE A 230 8.36 5.81 5.75
C PHE A 230 7.19 6.45 6.48
N LEU A 231 6.02 6.47 5.84
CA LEU A 231 4.76 6.79 6.51
C LEU A 231 4.19 5.50 7.10
N VAL A 232 3.91 5.49 8.40
CA VAL A 232 3.20 4.39 9.06
C VAL A 232 1.72 4.54 8.77
N MET A 233 1.09 3.49 8.23
CA MET A 233 -0.25 3.59 7.66
C MET A 233 -1.29 2.88 8.51
N SER A 234 -1.35 1.56 8.37
CA SER A 234 -2.40 0.71 8.96
C SER A 234 -1.79 -0.49 9.65
N ARG A 235 -2.50 -1.01 10.65
CA ARG A 235 -2.14 -2.21 11.40
C ARG A 235 -2.73 -3.45 10.75
N MET A 236 -1.92 -4.49 10.71
CA MET A 236 -2.25 -5.85 10.32
C MET A 236 -1.94 -6.80 11.47
N SER A 237 -2.57 -7.97 11.47
CA SER A 237 -2.28 -8.98 12.48
C SER A 237 -0.85 -9.52 12.37
N ARG A 238 -0.37 -9.80 11.15
CA ARG A 238 0.87 -10.55 10.90
C ARG A 238 1.49 -10.25 9.53
N PHE A 239 2.75 -10.65 9.34
CA PHE A 239 3.37 -10.85 8.04
C PHE A 239 2.76 -12.07 7.32
N THR A 240 2.85 -12.08 6.00
CA THR A 240 2.60 -13.27 5.17
C THR A 240 3.83 -14.17 5.15
N GLU A 241 3.65 -15.49 4.99
CA GLU A 241 4.75 -16.44 4.84
C GLU A 241 5.72 -16.02 3.73
N ALA A 242 5.18 -15.58 2.59
CA ALA A 242 5.97 -15.13 1.47
C ALA A 242 6.90 -13.96 1.83
N GLU A 243 6.53 -13.06 2.75
CA GLU A 243 7.39 -11.93 3.14
C GLU A 243 8.60 -12.36 3.96
N ILE A 244 8.42 -13.38 4.80
CA ILE A 244 9.42 -13.84 5.76
C ILE A 244 10.27 -14.99 5.22
N GLU A 245 9.82 -15.69 4.17
CA GLU A 245 10.53 -16.81 3.53
C GLU A 245 12.01 -16.51 3.23
N ALA A 246 12.32 -15.30 2.74
CA ALA A 246 13.68 -14.89 2.42
C ALA A 246 14.59 -14.71 3.66
N TYR A 247 14.02 -14.67 4.87
CA TYR A 247 14.69 -14.39 6.14
C TYR A 247 14.58 -15.56 7.14
N GLU A 248 13.61 -16.46 6.99
CA GLU A 248 13.41 -17.65 7.83
C GLU A 248 14.59 -18.65 7.78
N GLN A 249 15.41 -18.64 6.72
CA GLN A 249 16.58 -19.52 6.60
C GLN A 249 17.80 -18.98 7.38
N GLY A 250 17.62 -18.71 8.68
CA GLY A 250 18.70 -18.42 9.64
C GLY A 250 19.19 -16.97 9.66
N TRP A 251 18.40 -16.01 9.19
CA TRP A 251 18.80 -14.59 9.15
C TRP A 251 17.94 -13.66 10.03
N LEU A 252 16.84 -14.16 10.59
CA LEU A 252 16.09 -13.44 11.61
C LEU A 252 16.87 -13.51 12.93
N PRO A 253 17.10 -12.38 13.61
CA PRO A 253 17.64 -12.41 14.97
C PRO A 253 16.72 -13.22 15.91
N ASP A 254 17.28 -13.99 16.84
CA ASP A 254 16.52 -14.81 17.80
C ASP A 254 15.40 -14.02 18.52
N ALA A 255 15.68 -12.77 18.89
CA ALA A 255 14.70 -11.88 19.53
C ALA A 255 13.50 -11.57 18.63
N VAL A 256 13.72 -11.47 17.32
CA VAL A 256 12.66 -11.26 16.32
C VAL A 256 11.84 -12.52 16.13
N GLU A 257 12.48 -13.70 16.05
CA GLU A 257 11.78 -14.98 15.98
C GLU A 257 10.91 -15.19 17.23
N GLU A 258 11.44 -14.88 18.42
CA GLU A 258 10.70 -14.94 19.67
C GLU A 258 9.49 -13.98 19.66
N GLU A 259 9.66 -12.73 19.21
CA GLU A 259 8.56 -11.77 19.08
C GLU A 259 7.48 -12.30 18.10
N MET A 260 7.88 -12.77 16.92
CA MET A 260 6.96 -13.26 15.88
C MET A 260 6.23 -14.56 16.27
N SER A 261 6.81 -15.35 17.19
CA SER A 261 6.16 -16.53 17.77
C SER A 261 4.92 -16.17 18.60
N ARG A 262 4.85 -14.94 19.13
CA ARG A 262 3.71 -14.44 19.89
C ARG A 262 2.49 -14.29 18.97
N ARG A 263 1.29 -14.51 19.52
CA ARG A 263 0.06 -14.47 18.71
C ARG A 263 -0.36 -13.06 18.31
N ASP A 264 0.17 -12.04 18.98
CA ASP A 264 -0.30 -10.66 18.97
C ASP A 264 0.78 -9.63 18.61
N TYR A 265 1.93 -10.05 18.07
CA TYR A 265 3.04 -9.14 17.76
C TYR A 265 2.61 -7.96 16.88
N GLY A 266 1.76 -8.22 15.87
CA GLY A 266 1.23 -7.20 14.99
C GLY A 266 2.27 -6.62 14.02
N ALA A 267 1.80 -6.15 12.88
CA ALA A 267 2.62 -5.44 11.92
C ALA A 267 1.94 -4.14 11.51
N TYR A 268 2.72 -3.15 11.08
CA TYR A 268 2.21 -1.98 10.39
C TYR A 268 2.59 -2.02 8.92
N ASN A 269 1.62 -1.77 8.04
CA ASN A 269 1.91 -1.35 6.68
C ASN A 269 2.62 0.00 6.72
N VAL A 270 3.72 0.11 5.99
CA VAL A 270 4.50 1.33 5.84
C VAL A 270 4.64 1.70 4.37
N LEU A 271 4.53 2.98 4.07
CA LEU A 271 4.68 3.53 2.73
C LEU A 271 6.05 4.17 2.62
N LEU A 272 6.92 3.62 1.77
CA LEU A 272 8.12 4.35 1.34
C LEU A 272 7.69 5.50 0.44
N VAL A 273 8.20 6.69 0.72
CA VAL A 273 7.82 7.90 0.01
C VAL A 273 9.02 8.75 -0.37
N THR A 274 8.91 9.45 -1.50
CA THR A 274 9.75 10.63 -1.79
C THR A 274 8.93 11.91 -1.61
N CYS A 275 9.57 13.00 -1.21
CA CYS A 275 8.91 14.31 -1.06
C CYS A 275 9.52 15.30 -2.05
N ARG A 276 8.68 15.98 -2.84
CA ARG A 276 9.09 17.04 -3.76
C ARG A 276 8.11 18.19 -3.62
N ASP A 277 8.62 19.39 -3.33
CA ASP A 277 7.82 20.60 -3.15
C ASP A 277 6.67 20.45 -2.14
N GLY A 278 6.90 19.67 -1.08
CA GLY A 278 5.90 19.39 -0.03
C GLY A 278 4.82 18.36 -0.40
N VAL A 279 4.92 17.73 -1.58
CA VAL A 279 4.07 16.64 -2.02
C VAL A 279 4.79 15.31 -1.85
N TYR A 280 4.12 14.37 -1.20
CA TYR A 280 4.59 13.00 -1.03
C TYR A 280 4.19 12.14 -2.22
N TYR A 281 5.13 11.33 -2.69
CA TYR A 281 4.95 10.36 -3.76
C TYR A 281 5.22 8.98 -3.21
N ARG A 282 4.26 8.09 -3.40
CA ARG A 282 4.38 6.67 -3.06
C ARG A 282 5.44 6.02 -3.94
N GLU A 283 6.39 5.34 -3.31
CA GLU A 283 7.41 4.55 -4.01
C GLU A 283 7.15 3.06 -3.85
N ALA A 284 6.80 2.61 -2.64
CA ALA A 284 6.55 1.21 -2.35
C ALA A 284 5.79 0.99 -1.04
N LEU A 285 5.23 -0.21 -0.90
CA LEU A 285 4.58 -0.69 0.31
C LEU A 285 5.46 -1.74 0.98
N GLY A 286 5.76 -1.54 2.26
CA GLY A 286 6.40 -2.52 3.12
C GLY A 286 5.57 -2.80 4.36
N ARG A 287 6.10 -3.67 5.21
CA ARG A 287 5.57 -3.94 6.54
C ARG A 287 6.69 -3.98 7.56
N ILE A 288 6.42 -3.47 8.75
CA ILE A 288 7.32 -3.54 9.90
C ILE A 288 6.61 -4.15 11.10
N LEU A 289 7.36 -4.74 12.02
CA LEU A 289 6.87 -5.15 13.34
C LEU A 289 6.25 -3.94 14.05
N ALA A 290 5.16 -4.16 14.77
CA ALA A 290 4.52 -3.06 15.50
C ALA A 290 5.45 -2.43 16.54
N SER A 291 6.33 -3.22 17.15
CA SER A 291 7.33 -2.76 18.12
C SER A 291 8.42 -1.87 17.50
N ALA A 292 8.66 -2.00 16.18
CA ALA A 292 9.76 -1.33 15.49
C ALA A 292 9.58 0.17 15.33
N VAL A 293 8.34 0.68 15.42
CA VAL A 293 8.05 2.13 15.32
C VAL A 293 8.88 2.93 16.34
N HIS A 294 9.06 2.41 17.56
CA HIS A 294 9.83 3.06 18.62
C HIS A 294 11.35 2.90 18.47
N ARG A 295 11.80 2.09 17.51
CA ARG A 295 13.21 1.86 17.18
C ARG A 295 13.63 2.52 15.87
N ALA A 296 12.78 3.37 15.29
CA ALA A 296 13.14 4.19 14.13
C ALA A 296 14.39 5.05 14.39
N LEU A 297 15.13 5.35 13.31
CA LEU A 297 16.28 6.27 13.34
C LEU A 297 15.83 7.69 13.66
N ALA A 298 16.76 8.53 14.13
CA ALA A 298 16.53 9.95 14.33
C ALA A 298 16.00 10.62 13.03
N PRO A 299 15.03 11.55 13.12
CA PRO A 299 14.49 12.20 14.33
C PRO A 299 13.50 11.35 15.15
N GLY A 300 13.32 10.08 14.81
CA GLY A 300 12.39 9.17 15.47
C GLY A 300 11.01 9.21 14.82
N PRO A 301 10.05 8.44 15.36
CA PRO A 301 8.70 8.48 14.84
C PRO A 301 8.03 9.81 15.22
N VAL A 302 7.65 10.61 14.23
CA VAL A 302 7.06 11.94 14.40
C VAL A 302 5.73 12.05 13.68
N TRP A 303 4.77 12.76 14.28
CA TRP A 303 3.52 13.05 13.59
C TRP A 303 3.75 14.06 12.46
N LYS A 304 3.06 13.85 11.34
CA LYS A 304 3.22 14.62 10.11
C LYS A 304 1.87 14.88 9.45
N ASP A 305 1.74 16.06 8.88
CA ASP A 305 0.67 16.42 7.95
C ASP A 305 1.14 16.09 6.53
N VAL A 306 0.40 15.23 5.83
CA VAL A 306 0.83 14.61 4.58
C VAL A 306 -0.14 14.97 3.47
N VAL A 307 0.41 15.40 2.34
CA VAL A 307 -0.29 15.49 1.06
C VAL A 307 0.34 14.47 0.12
N LEU A 308 -0.36 13.36 -0.10
CA LEU A 308 0.07 12.29 -1.01
C LEU A 308 -0.55 12.53 -2.39
N GLY A 309 0.30 12.55 -3.41
CA GLY A 309 -0.06 12.98 -4.75
C GLY A 309 0.58 12.16 -5.85
#